data_AF-A0A3D5SZZ4-F1
#
_entry.id   AF-A0A3D5SZZ4-F1
#
_cell.length_a   1.000
_cell.length_b   1.000
_cell.length_c   1.000
_cell.angle_alpha   90.00
_cell.angle_beta   90.00
_cell.angle_gamma   90.00
#
_symmetry.space_group_name_H-M   'P 1'
#
loop_
_entity.id
_entity.type
_entity.pdbx_description
1 polymer ?
#
loop_
_entity_poly.entity_id
_entity_poly.type
_entity_poly.pdbx_seq_one_letter_code
_entity_poly.pdbx_strand_id
1 'polypeptide(L)'
;MDHTAAPCPSWRWRNLAVCNLLALVILASWLWQPTRQLWDQIDLATFRLLNEPLSSNPLWARLWAVASMRMTDIAAALILLVVLIKGDWIFAGPRVRSAFFGFVALLALLVVIRVGLFSNVVRLLHWQHPSPSLTVDGAVRLKELFPAWEESWHLKDSSGQSFPGDHGAVLLLWALFLWPAASGAQRLVVAGLTIVFLLPRLVAGAHWVSDVLVGSLFLALLVIGWGAYSPYAAKAGRWLEALAEPVLNRLRKFPGLGRISLISGR
;
A
#
# COMPACT_ATOMS: atom_id res chain seq x y z
N MET A 1 -43.28 -7.39 -5.73
CA MET A 1 -42.12 -8.28 -5.95
C MET A 1 -40.89 -7.49 -5.61
N ASP A 2 -40.23 -7.88 -4.52
CA ASP A 2 -39.14 -7.15 -3.87
C ASP A 2 -37.92 -6.98 -4.79
N HIS A 3 -37.66 -5.74 -5.19
CA HIS A 3 -36.35 -5.32 -5.66
C HIS A 3 -35.69 -4.55 -4.52
N THR A 4 -34.59 -5.08 -3.96
CA THR A 4 -33.44 -4.39 -3.30
C THR A 4 -32.73 -5.22 -2.21
N ALA A 5 -32.78 -6.55 -2.24
CA ALA A 5 -31.73 -7.31 -1.56
C ALA A 5 -30.42 -7.13 -2.34
N ALA A 6 -29.44 -6.42 -1.75
CA ALA A 6 -28.09 -6.39 -2.31
C ALA A 6 -27.60 -7.83 -2.52
N PRO A 7 -27.03 -8.18 -3.68
CA PRO A 7 -26.68 -9.56 -3.98
C PRO A 7 -25.77 -10.13 -2.88
N CYS A 8 -26.09 -11.33 -2.42
CA CYS A 8 -25.31 -12.01 -1.39
C CYS A 8 -23.83 -12.07 -1.79
N PRO A 9 -22.90 -11.76 -0.87
CA PRO A 9 -21.48 -11.89 -1.15
C PRO A 9 -21.16 -13.30 -1.61
N SER A 10 -20.68 -13.42 -2.84
CA SER A 10 -20.41 -14.69 -3.50
C SER A 10 -18.95 -14.78 -3.93
N TRP A 11 -18.49 -16.01 -4.09
CA TRP A 11 -17.14 -16.28 -4.55
C TRP A 11 -16.99 -15.92 -6.02
N ARG A 12 -15.94 -15.15 -6.34
CA ARG A 12 -15.52 -14.86 -7.72
C ARG A 12 -14.28 -15.67 -8.05
N TRP A 13 -14.46 -17.00 -8.15
CA TRP A 13 -13.38 -17.99 -8.26
C TRP A 13 -12.37 -17.68 -9.37
N ARG A 14 -12.83 -17.27 -10.56
CA ARG A 14 -11.93 -16.89 -11.66
C ARG A 14 -10.97 -15.78 -11.24
N ASN A 15 -11.47 -14.72 -10.63
CA ASN A 15 -10.64 -13.58 -10.25
C ASN A 15 -9.73 -13.92 -9.07
N LEU A 16 -10.23 -14.71 -8.12
CA LEU A 16 -9.40 -15.25 -7.04
C LEU A 16 -8.24 -16.08 -7.58
N ALA A 17 -8.51 -16.98 -8.53
CA ALA A 17 -7.49 -17.80 -9.19
C ALA A 17 -6.47 -16.92 -9.93
N VAL A 18 -6.92 -15.91 -10.67
CA VAL A 18 -6.03 -14.95 -11.36
C VAL A 18 -5.13 -14.21 -10.37
N CYS A 19 -5.67 -13.68 -9.26
CA CYS A 19 -4.86 -13.00 -8.25
C CYS A 19 -3.78 -13.91 -7.65
N ASN A 20 -4.14 -15.15 -7.28
CA ASN A 20 -3.20 -16.10 -6.71
C ASN A 20 -2.17 -16.55 -7.76
N LEU A 21 -2.58 -16.78 -9.01
CA LEU A 21 -1.64 -17.13 -10.08
C LEU A 21 -0.65 -15.99 -10.35
N LEU A 22 -1.12 -14.74 -10.46
CA LEU A 22 -0.23 -13.59 -10.65
C LEU A 22 0.73 -13.42 -9.48
N ALA A 23 0.25 -13.60 -8.24
CA ALA A 23 1.09 -13.58 -7.05
C ALA A 23 2.18 -14.67 -7.10
N LEU A 24 1.80 -15.91 -7.43
CA LEU A 24 2.75 -17.01 -7.56
C LEU A 24 3.76 -16.78 -8.68
N VAL A 25 3.31 -16.27 -9.84
CA VAL A 25 4.19 -15.98 -10.98
C VAL A 25 5.21 -14.90 -10.64
N ILE A 26 4.80 -13.79 -10.01
CA ILE A 26 5.73 -12.72 -9.66
C ILE A 26 6.74 -13.19 -8.60
N LEU A 27 6.30 -13.93 -7.59
CA LEU A 27 7.19 -14.49 -6.58
C LEU A 27 8.14 -15.53 -7.17
N ALA A 28 7.64 -16.44 -8.03
CA ALA A 28 8.46 -17.43 -8.71
C ALA A 28 9.51 -16.78 -9.61
N SER A 29 9.19 -15.68 -10.28
CA SER A 29 10.16 -14.93 -11.10
C SER A 29 11.33 -14.39 -10.28
N TRP A 30 11.10 -14.06 -9.00
CA TRP A 30 12.16 -13.60 -8.10
C TRP A 30 12.94 -14.75 -7.43
N LEU A 31 12.31 -15.92 -7.27
CA LEU A 31 12.96 -17.09 -6.67
C LEU A 31 13.75 -17.93 -7.68
N TRP A 32 13.36 -17.91 -8.96
CA TRP A 32 13.99 -18.71 -9.99
C TRP A 32 15.29 -18.07 -10.49
N GLN A 33 16.41 -18.80 -10.37
CA GLN A 33 17.77 -18.28 -10.62
C GLN A 33 17.94 -17.46 -11.92
N PRO A 34 17.47 -17.90 -13.10
CA PRO A 34 17.63 -17.14 -14.34
C PRO A 34 16.96 -15.76 -14.28
N THR A 35 15.75 -15.68 -13.73
CA THR A 35 15.01 -14.43 -13.61
C THR A 35 15.38 -13.63 -12.37
N ARG A 36 15.94 -14.28 -11.34
CA ARG A 36 16.49 -13.61 -10.15
C ARG A 36 17.66 -12.70 -10.52
N GLN A 37 18.58 -13.14 -11.37
CA GLN A 37 19.68 -12.28 -11.82
C GLN A 37 19.19 -11.00 -12.51
N LEU A 38 18.08 -11.08 -13.26
CA LEU A 38 17.45 -9.90 -13.85
C LEU A 38 16.88 -8.97 -12.78
N TRP A 39 16.23 -9.51 -11.75
CA TRP A 39 15.76 -8.72 -10.61
C TRP A 39 16.92 -8.02 -9.90
N ASP A 40 18.02 -8.70 -9.62
CA ASP A 40 19.19 -8.10 -8.94
C ASP A 40 19.81 -6.97 -9.79
N GLN A 41 19.85 -7.12 -11.12
CA GLN A 41 20.30 -6.07 -12.04
C GLN A 41 19.35 -4.87 -12.05
N ILE A 42 18.03 -5.12 -12.13
CA ILE A 42 17.00 -4.07 -12.09
C ILE A 42 17.06 -3.34 -10.74
N ASP A 43 17.21 -4.07 -9.65
CA ASP A 43 17.34 -3.56 -8.30
C ASP A 43 18.54 -2.60 -8.17
N LEU A 44 19.72 -3.05 -8.57
CA LEU A 44 20.93 -2.23 -8.50
C LEU A 44 20.87 -1.02 -9.43
N ALA A 45 20.42 -1.20 -10.67
CA ALA A 45 20.32 -0.11 -11.65
C ALA A 45 19.32 0.95 -11.20
N THR A 46 18.14 0.53 -10.72
CA THR A 46 17.09 1.44 -10.22
C THR A 46 17.58 2.18 -8.97
N PHE A 47 18.20 1.47 -8.03
CA PHE A 47 18.71 2.11 -6.82
C PHE A 47 19.76 3.18 -7.15
N ARG A 48 20.77 2.86 -7.96
CA ARG A 48 21.81 3.82 -8.36
C ARG A 48 21.20 5.04 -9.07
N LEU A 49 20.31 4.81 -10.04
CA LEU A 49 19.62 5.88 -10.77
C LEU A 49 18.89 6.87 -9.85
N LEU A 50 18.25 6.37 -8.79
CA LEU A 50 17.44 7.18 -7.89
C LEU A 50 18.27 7.82 -6.75
N ASN A 51 19.24 7.08 -6.21
CA ASN A 51 19.99 7.44 -5.00
C ASN A 51 21.24 8.28 -5.30
N GLU A 52 21.98 7.99 -6.37
CA GLU A 52 23.22 8.69 -6.71
C GLU A 52 23.06 10.22 -6.79
N PRO A 53 21.97 10.78 -7.37
CA PRO A 53 21.78 12.23 -7.43
C PRO A 53 21.61 12.90 -6.06
N LEU A 54 21.38 12.16 -4.97
CA LEU A 54 21.33 12.73 -3.61
C LEU A 54 22.68 13.32 -3.18
N SER A 55 23.80 12.84 -3.72
CA SER A 55 25.14 13.34 -3.38
C SER A 55 25.46 14.69 -4.04
N SER A 56 24.94 14.93 -5.25
CA SER A 56 25.35 16.03 -6.12
C SER A 56 24.27 17.11 -6.32
N ASN A 57 23.01 16.81 -6.01
CA ASN A 57 21.89 17.74 -6.15
C ASN A 57 21.24 18.05 -4.78
N PRO A 58 21.55 19.22 -4.17
CA PRO A 58 21.01 19.60 -2.87
C PRO A 58 19.48 19.72 -2.83
N LEU A 59 18.84 20.11 -3.95
CA LEU A 59 17.38 20.21 -4.02
C LEU A 59 16.75 18.82 -4.01
N TRP A 60 17.32 17.89 -4.78
CA TRP A 60 16.91 16.47 -4.79
C TRP A 60 17.07 15.86 -3.39
N ALA A 61 18.22 16.06 -2.76
CA ALA A 61 18.50 15.58 -1.41
C ALA A 61 17.49 16.09 -0.37
N ARG A 62 17.21 17.41 -0.35
CA ARG A 62 16.25 18.00 0.58
C ARG A 62 14.82 17.52 0.33
N LEU A 63 14.40 17.44 -0.94
CA LEU A 63 13.06 16.97 -1.31
C LEU A 63 12.84 15.55 -0.81
N TRP A 64 13.79 14.63 -1.05
CA TRP A 64 13.65 13.25 -0.63
C TRP A 64 13.90 13.02 0.86
N ALA A 65 14.70 13.88 1.52
CA ALA A 65 14.79 13.92 2.97
C ALA A 65 13.43 14.25 3.60
N VAL A 66 12.78 15.33 3.17
CA VAL A 66 11.42 15.69 3.64
C VAL A 66 10.42 14.58 3.29
N ALA A 67 10.46 14.07 2.06
CA ALA A 67 9.55 13.02 1.63
C ALA A 67 9.74 11.71 2.43
N SER A 68 10.94 11.51 3.00
CA SER A 68 11.27 10.30 3.73
C SER A 68 10.97 10.35 5.23
N MET A 69 10.50 11.49 5.74
CA MET A 69 10.12 11.66 7.16
C MET A 69 8.84 10.88 7.52
N ARG A 70 8.71 10.53 8.80
CA ARG A 70 7.50 9.85 9.31
C ARG A 70 6.23 10.69 9.15
N MET A 71 6.32 12.01 9.27
CA MET A 71 5.17 12.91 9.11
C MET A 71 4.62 12.88 7.68
N THR A 72 5.50 12.70 6.68
CA THR A 72 5.09 12.59 5.29
C THR A 72 4.28 11.31 5.04
N ASP A 73 4.57 10.20 5.73
CA ASP A 73 3.72 9.01 5.65
C ASP A 73 2.32 9.26 6.19
N ILE A 74 2.20 10.04 7.27
CA ILE A 74 0.89 10.43 7.82
C ILE A 74 0.15 11.31 6.82
N ALA A 75 0.83 12.31 6.24
CA ALA A 75 0.25 13.16 5.21
C ALA A 75 -0.22 12.35 3.98
N ALA A 76 0.60 11.41 3.51
CA ALA A 76 0.25 10.48 2.44
C ALA A 76 -0.98 9.65 2.82
N ALA A 77 -1.01 9.04 4.01
CA ALA A 77 -2.16 8.27 4.48
C ALA A 77 -3.45 9.10 4.54
N LEU A 78 -3.37 10.37 4.97
CA LEU A 78 -4.51 11.30 4.97
C LEU A 78 -4.99 11.62 3.55
N ILE A 79 -4.08 11.84 2.60
CA ILE A 79 -4.44 12.07 1.19
C ILE A 79 -5.16 10.85 0.61
N LEU A 80 -4.62 9.66 0.83
CA LEU A 80 -5.23 8.41 0.36
C LEU A 80 -6.59 8.14 1.02
N LEU A 81 -6.73 8.51 2.30
CA LEU A 81 -8.01 8.47 3.01
C LEU A 81 -9.02 9.44 2.41
N VAL A 82 -8.63 10.69 2.15
CA VAL A 82 -9.49 11.70 1.53
C VAL A 82 -9.97 11.22 0.16
N VAL A 83 -9.09 10.65 -0.66
CA VAL A 83 -9.47 10.04 -1.94
C VAL A 83 -10.50 8.93 -1.76
N LEU A 84 -10.28 8.04 -0.80
CA LEU A 84 -11.17 6.91 -0.51
C LEU A 84 -12.55 7.35 -0.03
N ILE A 85 -12.63 8.40 0.81
CA ILE A 85 -13.88 8.85 1.44
C ILE A 85 -14.58 10.00 0.71
N LYS A 86 -14.00 10.51 -0.37
CA LYS A 86 -14.61 11.57 -1.18
C LYS A 86 -15.78 11.00 -1.98
N GLY A 87 -17.00 11.34 -1.52
CA GLY A 87 -18.24 11.01 -2.21
C GLY A 87 -18.30 11.56 -3.63
N ASP A 88 -18.92 10.77 -4.50
CA ASP A 88 -19.17 11.07 -5.91
C ASP A 88 -17.92 11.38 -6.73
N TRP A 89 -16.76 10.91 -6.25
CA TRP A 89 -15.53 10.86 -7.04
C TRP A 89 -15.25 9.44 -7.51
N ILE A 90 -14.61 8.59 -6.70
CA ILE A 90 -14.38 7.18 -7.09
C ILE A 90 -15.61 6.31 -6.80
N PHE A 91 -16.19 6.48 -5.61
CA PHE A 91 -17.41 5.78 -5.21
C PHE A 91 -18.57 6.77 -5.17
N ALA A 92 -19.75 6.33 -5.60
CA ALA A 92 -20.99 7.07 -5.35
C ALA A 92 -21.16 7.26 -3.84
N GLY A 93 -21.69 8.42 -3.41
CA GLY A 93 -21.84 8.80 -2.00
C GLY A 93 -22.32 7.67 -1.08
N PRO A 94 -23.42 6.96 -1.39
CA PRO A 94 -23.94 5.89 -0.53
C PRO A 94 -23.02 4.66 -0.42
N ARG A 95 -22.13 4.46 -1.41
CA ARG A 95 -21.16 3.36 -1.44
C ARG A 95 -19.85 3.69 -0.70
N VAL A 96 -19.58 4.96 -0.38
CA VAL A 96 -18.34 5.36 0.28
C VAL A 96 -18.17 4.67 1.63
N ARG A 97 -19.22 4.62 2.44
CA ARG A 97 -19.17 4.03 3.78
C ARG A 97 -18.82 2.54 3.72
N SER A 98 -19.53 1.78 2.88
CA SER A 98 -19.25 0.35 2.69
C SER A 98 -17.87 0.10 2.06
N ALA A 99 -17.42 0.96 1.13
CA ALA A 99 -16.08 0.88 0.57
C ALA A 99 -14.98 1.14 1.62
N PHE A 100 -15.17 2.14 2.47
CA PHE A 100 -14.24 2.43 3.57
C PHE A 100 -14.10 1.24 4.52
N PHE A 101 -15.21 0.71 5.05
CA PHE A 101 -15.13 -0.44 5.97
C PHE A 101 -14.67 -1.72 5.29
N GLY A 102 -15.02 -1.91 4.01
CA GLY A 102 -14.46 -2.98 3.18
C GLY A 102 -12.94 -2.87 3.06
N PHE A 103 -12.41 -1.66 2.85
CA PHE A 103 -10.97 -1.42 2.79
C PHE A 103 -10.29 -1.62 4.16
N VAL A 104 -10.90 -1.18 5.25
CA VAL A 104 -10.41 -1.45 6.62
C VAL A 104 -10.35 -2.96 6.89
N ALA A 105 -11.35 -3.73 6.45
CA ALA A 105 -11.30 -5.19 6.53
C ALA A 105 -10.13 -5.77 5.72
N LEU A 106 -9.86 -5.24 4.51
CA LEU A 106 -8.69 -5.66 3.73
C LEU A 106 -7.36 -5.33 4.41
N LEU A 107 -7.25 -4.18 5.09
CA LEU A 107 -6.06 -3.84 5.89
C LEU A 107 -5.87 -4.82 7.05
N ALA A 108 -6.95 -5.20 7.74
CA ALA A 108 -6.88 -6.24 8.78
C ALA A 108 -6.44 -7.60 8.20
N LEU A 109 -6.97 -7.99 7.04
CA LEU A 109 -6.54 -9.20 6.34
C LEU A 109 -5.07 -9.14 5.91
N LEU A 110 -4.61 -7.98 5.43
CA LEU A 110 -3.20 -7.76 5.10
C LEU A 110 -2.32 -7.99 6.32
N VAL A 111 -2.67 -7.46 7.49
CA VAL A 111 -1.91 -7.69 8.72
C VAL A 111 -1.87 -9.18 9.06
N VAL A 112 -3.01 -9.89 8.99
CA VAL A 112 -3.06 -11.34 9.27
C VAL A 112 -2.17 -12.12 8.31
N ILE A 113 -2.28 -11.87 6.99
CA ILE A 113 -1.47 -12.57 5.98
C ILE A 113 0.01 -12.21 6.13
N ARG A 114 0.34 -10.92 6.28
CA ARG A 114 1.71 -10.44 6.38
C ARG A 114 2.40 -10.94 7.64
N VAL A 115 1.81 -10.66 8.81
CA VAL A 115 2.43 -10.91 10.11
C VAL A 115 2.23 -12.36 10.54
N GLY A 116 1.01 -12.90 10.40
CA GLY A 116 0.68 -14.24 10.90
C GLY A 116 1.18 -15.38 10.02
N LEU A 117 1.27 -15.18 8.69
CA LEU A 117 1.61 -16.25 7.75
C LEU A 117 2.92 -15.99 7.01
N PHE A 118 2.98 -14.90 6.24
CA PHE A 118 4.07 -14.66 5.30
C PHE A 118 5.40 -14.36 5.99
N SER A 119 5.39 -13.64 7.11
CA SER A 119 6.61 -13.36 7.89
C SER A 119 7.35 -14.63 8.32
N ASN A 120 6.58 -15.67 8.70
CA ASN A 120 7.12 -16.97 9.10
C ASN A 120 7.74 -17.69 7.91
N VAL A 121 7.08 -17.67 6.75
CA VAL A 121 7.61 -18.26 5.50
C VAL A 121 8.89 -17.56 5.06
N VAL A 122 8.90 -16.22 5.04
CA VAL A 122 10.07 -15.42 4.65
C VAL A 122 11.25 -15.70 5.58
N ARG A 123 11.01 -15.88 6.89
CA ARG A 123 12.06 -16.24 7.85
C ARG A 123 12.57 -17.66 7.63
N LEU A 124 11.65 -18.63 7.49
CA LEU A 124 11.99 -20.04 7.32
C LEU A 124 12.77 -20.31 6.03
N LEU A 125 12.44 -19.60 4.96
CA LEU A 125 13.06 -19.76 3.64
C LEU A 125 14.21 -18.77 3.39
N HIS A 126 14.62 -18.01 4.42
CA HIS A 126 15.72 -17.05 4.35
C HIS A 126 15.57 -16.01 3.22
N TRP A 127 14.35 -15.54 2.98
CA TRP A 127 14.06 -14.50 1.99
C TRP A 127 14.25 -13.08 2.55
N GLN A 128 14.46 -12.93 3.86
CA GLN A 128 14.82 -11.64 4.45
C GLN A 128 16.19 -11.18 3.95
N HIS A 129 16.29 -9.89 3.64
CA HIS A 129 17.57 -9.25 3.35
C HIS A 129 17.54 -7.76 3.74
N PRO A 130 18.71 -7.16 3.99
CA PRO A 130 18.85 -5.73 4.18
C PRO A 130 18.54 -4.91 2.91
N SER A 131 18.27 -3.63 3.13
CA SER A 131 17.98 -2.64 2.09
C SER A 131 19.24 -2.22 1.30
N PRO A 132 19.09 -1.58 0.12
CA PRO A 132 20.23 -1.19 -0.70
C PRO A 132 21.16 -0.20 0.00
N SER A 133 20.63 0.72 0.79
CA SER A 133 21.45 1.69 1.53
C SER A 133 22.38 1.08 2.58
N LEU A 134 22.17 -0.19 2.94
CA LEU A 134 22.99 -0.94 3.89
C LEU A 134 23.95 -1.92 3.20
N THR A 135 23.78 -2.16 1.90
CA THR A 135 24.48 -3.25 1.17
C THR A 135 25.25 -2.78 -0.06
N VAL A 136 24.87 -1.65 -0.64
CA VAL A 136 25.53 -1.11 -1.82
C VAL A 136 26.62 -0.13 -1.38
N ASP A 137 27.85 -0.41 -1.77
CA ASP A 137 28.98 0.48 -1.52
C ASP A 137 28.75 1.85 -2.18
N GLY A 138 29.02 2.91 -1.41
CA GLY A 138 28.81 4.30 -1.87
C GLY A 138 27.35 4.76 -1.86
N ALA A 139 26.42 3.99 -1.26
CA ALA A 139 25.05 4.44 -1.06
C ALA A 139 24.98 5.76 -0.26
N VAL A 140 24.22 6.71 -0.76
CA VAL A 140 24.00 8.00 -0.11
C VAL A 140 22.90 7.85 0.94
N ARG A 141 23.23 8.13 2.20
CA ARG A 141 22.30 7.99 3.34
C ARG A 141 21.78 9.35 3.79
N LEU A 142 20.47 9.52 3.75
CA LEU A 142 19.82 10.79 4.11
C LEU A 142 20.07 11.16 5.57
N LYS A 143 20.20 10.18 6.47
CA LYS A 143 20.57 10.41 7.87
C LYS A 143 21.96 11.04 8.03
N GLU A 144 22.89 10.66 7.17
CA GLU A 144 24.26 11.18 7.19
C GLU A 144 24.32 12.59 6.58
N LEU A 145 23.49 12.85 5.55
CA LEU A 145 23.38 14.19 4.95
C LEU A 145 22.63 15.20 5.83
N PHE A 146 21.65 14.75 6.63
CA PHE A 146 20.79 15.61 7.45
C PHE A 146 20.69 15.13 8.91
N PRO A 147 21.81 15.10 9.67
CA PRO A 147 21.85 14.53 11.02
C PRO A 147 20.88 15.23 12.00
N ALA A 148 20.79 16.56 11.93
CA ALA A 148 19.87 17.34 12.77
C ALA A 148 18.38 17.01 12.51
N TRP A 149 18.04 16.47 11.33
CA TRP A 149 16.66 16.12 11.01
C TRP A 149 16.30 14.71 11.46
N GLU A 150 17.27 13.80 11.53
CA GLU A 150 17.05 12.44 12.03
C GLU A 150 16.56 12.46 13.48
N GLU A 151 17.19 13.28 14.33
CA GLU A 151 16.83 13.42 15.75
C GLU A 151 15.38 13.86 15.97
N SER A 152 14.87 14.72 15.08
CA SER A 152 13.54 15.32 15.22
C SER A 152 12.46 14.58 14.43
N TRP A 153 12.80 13.94 13.31
CA TRP A 153 11.81 13.53 12.30
C TRP A 153 11.91 12.08 11.83
N HIS A 154 12.94 11.34 12.26
CA HIS A 154 13.19 9.93 11.92
C HIS A 154 13.07 9.64 10.41
N LEU A 155 14.17 9.85 9.69
CA LEU A 155 14.30 9.56 8.27
C LEU A 155 14.30 8.04 8.05
N LYS A 156 13.47 7.55 7.12
CA LYS A 156 13.45 6.13 6.74
C LYS A 156 14.28 5.94 5.47
N ASP A 157 15.58 5.83 5.65
CA ASP A 157 16.56 5.62 4.58
C ASP A 157 17.21 4.24 4.61
N SER A 158 16.81 3.34 5.51
CA SER A 158 17.37 2.00 5.64
C SER A 158 16.39 1.04 6.31
N SER A 159 16.53 -0.25 6.01
CA SER A 159 15.80 -1.35 6.67
C SER A 159 16.67 -2.61 6.74
N GLY A 160 16.81 -3.20 7.93
CA GLY A 160 17.49 -4.49 8.11
C GLY A 160 16.64 -5.70 7.69
N GLN A 161 15.33 -5.51 7.52
CA GLN A 161 14.37 -6.53 7.08
C GLN A 161 13.51 -5.93 5.97
N SER A 162 14.11 -5.83 4.78
CA SER A 162 13.54 -5.06 3.67
C SER A 162 12.45 -5.81 2.91
N PHE A 163 12.55 -7.14 2.81
CA PHE A 163 11.58 -7.96 2.09
C PHE A 163 10.51 -8.56 3.02
N PRO A 164 9.21 -8.53 2.65
CA PRO A 164 8.59 -7.66 1.63
C PRO A 164 8.46 -6.22 2.13
N GLY A 165 8.26 -5.26 1.22
CA GLY A 165 8.01 -3.87 1.58
C GLY A 165 6.62 -3.66 2.21
N ASP A 166 6.55 -3.37 3.51
CA ASP A 166 5.26 -3.18 4.20
C ASP A 166 4.53 -1.91 3.72
N HIS A 167 5.25 -0.79 3.57
CA HIS A 167 4.71 0.47 3.05
C HIS A 167 4.14 0.31 1.64
N GLY A 168 4.89 -0.39 0.78
CA GLY A 168 4.44 -0.69 -0.58
C GLY A 168 3.19 -1.58 -0.61
N ALA A 169 3.05 -2.52 0.33
CA ALA A 169 1.92 -3.43 0.35
C ALA A 169 0.61 -2.69 0.61
N VAL A 170 0.63 -1.69 1.50
CA VAL A 170 -0.53 -0.83 1.78
C VAL A 170 -0.88 0.04 0.57
N LEU A 171 0.11 0.66 -0.08
CA LEU A 171 -0.11 1.52 -1.25
C LEU A 171 -0.65 0.76 -2.46
N LEU A 172 -0.09 -0.42 -2.74
CA LEU A 172 -0.56 -1.27 -3.83
C LEU A 172 -1.93 -1.87 -3.54
N LEU A 173 -2.19 -2.26 -2.28
CA LEU A 173 -3.53 -2.72 -1.87
C LEU A 173 -4.57 -1.62 -2.06
N TRP A 174 -4.25 -0.38 -1.67
CA TRP A 174 -5.11 0.79 -1.90
C TRP A 174 -5.38 1.00 -3.39
N ALA A 175 -4.34 0.97 -4.23
CA ALA A 175 -4.48 1.16 -5.67
C ALA A 175 -5.36 0.07 -6.30
N LEU A 176 -5.07 -1.20 -6.01
CA LEU A 176 -5.82 -2.36 -6.52
C LEU A 176 -7.26 -2.38 -6.02
N PHE A 177 -7.53 -1.90 -4.81
CA PHE A 177 -8.88 -1.78 -4.27
C PHE A 177 -9.73 -0.74 -5.01
N LEU A 178 -9.15 0.43 -5.32
CA LEU A 178 -9.86 1.50 -6.03
C LEU A 178 -9.99 1.24 -7.53
N TRP A 179 -9.04 0.50 -8.12
CA TRP A 179 -8.92 0.33 -9.57
C TRP A 179 -10.21 -0.10 -10.30
N PRO A 180 -11.01 -1.07 -9.80
CA PRO A 180 -12.24 -1.49 -10.47
C PRO A 180 -13.32 -0.41 -10.49
N ALA A 181 -13.32 0.51 -9.53
CA ALA A 181 -14.28 1.61 -9.43
C ALA A 181 -13.80 2.88 -10.15
N ALA A 182 -12.48 3.09 -10.23
CA ALA A 182 -11.89 4.24 -10.90
C ALA A 182 -11.98 4.14 -12.43
N SER A 183 -12.13 5.28 -13.10
CA SER A 183 -12.18 5.42 -14.56
C SER A 183 -11.36 6.62 -15.07
N GLY A 184 -10.88 6.55 -16.32
CA GLY A 184 -10.18 7.67 -17.00
C GLY A 184 -9.12 8.36 -16.12
N ALA A 185 -9.28 9.66 -15.90
CA ALA A 185 -8.39 10.48 -15.09
C ALA A 185 -8.24 10.00 -13.63
N GLN A 186 -9.25 9.33 -13.05
CA GLN A 186 -9.16 8.80 -11.68
C GLN A 186 -8.09 7.73 -11.57
N ARG A 187 -7.95 6.87 -12.58
CA ARG A 187 -6.89 5.84 -12.62
C ARG A 187 -5.51 6.47 -12.71
N LEU A 188 -5.37 7.58 -13.45
CA LEU A 188 -4.12 8.33 -13.52
C LEU A 188 -3.76 8.94 -12.17
N VAL A 189 -4.74 9.51 -11.44
CA VAL A 189 -4.49 10.04 -10.09
C VAL A 189 -4.14 8.94 -9.11
N VAL A 190 -4.87 7.81 -9.11
CA VAL A 190 -4.58 6.65 -8.26
C VAL A 190 -3.16 6.13 -8.54
N ALA A 191 -2.81 5.87 -9.81
CA ALA A 191 -1.49 5.42 -10.18
C ALA A 191 -0.39 6.42 -9.82
N GLY A 192 -0.62 7.72 -10.10
CA GLY A 192 0.32 8.80 -9.79
C GLY A 192 0.60 8.91 -8.30
N LEU A 193 -0.44 8.91 -7.46
CA LEU A 193 -0.27 8.95 -5.99
C LEU A 193 0.47 7.71 -5.48
N THR A 194 0.13 6.52 -5.99
CA THR A 194 0.83 5.28 -5.61
C THR A 194 2.32 5.36 -5.96
N ILE A 195 2.67 5.80 -7.17
CA ILE A 195 4.08 5.94 -7.58
C ILE A 195 4.79 6.99 -6.72
N VAL A 196 4.21 8.19 -6.58
CA VAL A 196 4.80 9.29 -5.80
C VAL A 196 5.06 8.89 -4.35
N PHE A 197 4.17 8.11 -3.72
CA PHE A 197 4.35 7.69 -2.34
C PHE A 197 5.20 6.42 -2.16
N LEU A 198 5.47 5.67 -3.24
CA LEU A 198 6.46 4.59 -3.24
C LEU A 198 7.90 5.13 -3.35
N LEU A 199 8.10 6.18 -4.16
CA LEU A 199 9.42 6.71 -4.47
C LEU A 199 10.31 7.07 -3.27
N PRO A 200 9.83 7.66 -2.15
CA PRO A 200 10.70 8.03 -1.04
C PRO A 200 11.51 6.85 -0.51
N ARG A 201 10.90 5.66 -0.47
CA ARG A 201 11.56 4.46 0.08
C ARG A 201 12.55 3.84 -0.90
N LEU A 202 12.31 4.00 -2.20
CA LEU A 202 13.23 3.56 -3.24
C LEU A 202 14.42 4.52 -3.38
N VAL A 203 14.16 5.84 -3.38
CA VAL A 203 15.20 6.87 -3.50
C VAL A 203 16.11 6.90 -2.27
N ALA A 204 15.53 6.85 -1.07
CA ALA A 204 16.30 6.83 0.16
C ALA A 204 17.05 5.51 0.40
N GLY A 205 16.70 4.45 -0.36
CA GLY A 205 17.33 3.15 -0.24
C GLY A 205 16.83 2.29 0.92
N ALA A 206 15.62 2.56 1.43
CA ALA A 206 15.00 1.76 2.48
C ALA A 206 14.45 0.42 1.94
N HIS A 207 14.15 0.36 0.64
CA HIS A 207 13.70 -0.84 -0.05
C HIS A 207 14.30 -0.95 -1.45
N TRP A 208 14.57 -2.18 -1.86
CA TRP A 208 14.80 -2.56 -3.26
C TRP A 208 13.51 -2.43 -4.07
N VAL A 209 13.60 -2.34 -5.39
CA VAL A 209 12.38 -2.28 -6.21
C VAL A 209 11.68 -3.64 -6.24
N SER A 210 12.42 -4.75 -6.13
CA SER A 210 11.85 -6.09 -5.98
C SER A 210 11.09 -6.27 -4.66
N ASP A 211 11.52 -5.65 -3.55
CA ASP A 211 10.75 -5.65 -2.29
C ASP A 211 9.32 -5.15 -2.47
N VAL A 212 9.16 -4.17 -3.37
CA VAL A 212 7.88 -3.56 -3.72
C VAL A 212 7.17 -4.35 -4.81
N LEU A 213 7.77 -4.51 -5.98
CA LEU A 213 7.11 -5.10 -7.14
C LEU A 213 6.87 -6.60 -7.00
N VAL A 214 7.69 -7.29 -6.21
CA VAL A 214 7.50 -8.71 -5.89
C VAL A 214 6.83 -8.83 -4.53
N GLY A 215 7.49 -8.39 -3.46
CA GLY A 215 7.04 -8.62 -2.09
C GLY A 215 5.71 -7.94 -1.77
N SER A 216 5.65 -6.62 -1.95
CA SER A 216 4.43 -5.85 -1.67
C SER A 216 3.27 -6.23 -2.59
N LEU A 217 3.54 -6.40 -3.90
CA LEU A 217 2.51 -6.76 -4.87
C LEU A 217 1.96 -8.17 -4.61
N PHE A 218 2.82 -9.13 -4.26
CA PHE A 218 2.41 -10.47 -3.87
C PHE A 218 1.39 -10.43 -2.73
N LEU A 219 1.70 -9.69 -1.66
CA LEU A 219 0.78 -9.52 -0.52
C LEU A 219 -0.52 -8.84 -0.92
N ALA A 220 -0.44 -7.75 -1.68
CA ALA A 220 -1.61 -7.01 -2.12
C ALA A 220 -2.54 -7.89 -3.00
N LEU A 221 -1.98 -8.70 -3.91
CA LEU A 221 -2.73 -9.63 -4.75
C LEU A 221 -3.40 -10.74 -3.92
N LEU A 222 -2.70 -11.31 -2.94
CA LEU A 222 -3.30 -12.30 -2.03
C LEU A 222 -4.47 -11.68 -1.24
N VAL A 223 -4.29 -10.48 -0.70
CA VAL A 223 -5.33 -9.78 0.07
C VAL A 223 -6.52 -9.41 -0.80
N ILE A 224 -6.31 -8.93 -2.03
CA ILE A 224 -7.40 -8.67 -2.97
C ILE A 224 -8.12 -9.97 -3.37
N GLY A 225 -7.36 -11.02 -3.68
CA GLY A 225 -7.92 -12.33 -4.06
C GLY A 225 -8.80 -12.92 -2.97
N TRP A 226 -8.27 -13.04 -1.75
CA TRP A 226 -8.97 -13.63 -0.62
C TRP A 226 -9.94 -12.68 0.08
N GLY A 227 -9.77 -11.37 -0.09
CA GLY A 227 -10.60 -10.36 0.55
C GLY A 227 -11.76 -9.89 -0.32
N ALA A 228 -11.47 -9.41 -1.54
CA ALA A 228 -12.46 -8.79 -2.43
C ALA A 228 -13.14 -9.78 -3.39
N TYR A 229 -12.53 -10.94 -3.67
CA TYR A 229 -13.11 -11.99 -4.51
C TYR A 229 -13.63 -13.20 -3.72
N SER A 230 -13.61 -13.12 -2.39
CA SER A 230 -14.39 -13.97 -1.48
C SER A 230 -15.45 -13.13 -0.74
N PRO A 231 -16.34 -13.77 0.04
CA PRO A 231 -17.27 -13.05 0.93
C PRO A 231 -16.62 -12.21 2.05
N TYR A 232 -15.30 -12.30 2.26
CA TYR A 232 -14.62 -11.73 3.43
C TYR A 232 -14.84 -10.21 3.57
N ALA A 233 -14.40 -9.40 2.61
CA ALA A 233 -14.45 -7.93 2.75
C ALA A 233 -15.88 -7.41 2.93
N ALA A 234 -16.85 -8.07 2.28
CA ALA A 234 -18.26 -7.71 2.43
C ALA A 234 -18.82 -8.09 3.82
N LYS A 235 -18.49 -9.28 4.35
CA LYS A 235 -18.96 -9.72 5.67
C LYS A 235 -18.27 -8.96 6.80
N ALA A 236 -16.93 -8.92 6.78
CA ALA A 236 -16.13 -8.21 7.78
C ALA A 236 -16.36 -6.70 7.72
N GLY A 237 -16.46 -6.11 6.53
CA GLY A 237 -16.78 -4.69 6.35
C GLY A 237 -18.14 -4.32 6.94
N ARG A 238 -19.20 -5.09 6.68
CA ARG A 238 -20.51 -4.86 7.31
C ARG A 238 -20.48 -5.00 8.82
N TRP A 239 -19.71 -5.95 9.34
CA TRP A 239 -19.56 -6.11 10.78
C TRP A 239 -18.83 -4.89 11.41
N LEU A 240 -17.74 -4.42 10.79
CA LEU A 240 -17.04 -3.21 11.22
C LEU A 240 -17.91 -1.96 11.13
N GLU A 241 -18.70 -1.84 10.06
CA GLU A 241 -19.67 -0.76 9.89
C GLU A 241 -20.71 -0.77 11.01
N ALA A 242 -21.31 -1.93 11.30
CA ALA A 242 -22.28 -2.08 12.38
C ALA A 242 -21.70 -1.72 13.76
N LEU A 243 -20.43 -2.06 14.02
CA LEU A 243 -19.73 -1.66 15.25
C LEU A 243 -19.48 -0.15 15.32
N ALA A 244 -19.21 0.50 14.18
CA ALA A 244 -18.95 1.93 14.11
C ALA A 244 -20.22 2.79 14.08
N GLU A 245 -21.36 2.21 13.70
CA GLU A 245 -22.65 2.89 13.51
C GLU A 245 -23.07 3.77 14.72
N PRO A 246 -22.93 3.35 15.99
CA PRO A 246 -23.27 4.21 17.13
C PRO A 246 -22.43 5.48 17.20
N VAL A 247 -21.14 5.39 16.83
CA VAL A 247 -20.22 6.53 16.81
C VAL A 247 -20.52 7.42 15.62
N LEU A 248 -20.73 6.86 14.43
CA LEU A 248 -21.08 7.62 13.22
C LEU A 248 -22.37 8.42 13.41
N ASN A 249 -23.38 7.82 14.06
CA ASN A 249 -24.64 8.51 14.36
C ASN A 249 -24.47 9.67 15.35
N ARG A 250 -23.51 9.60 16.27
CA ARG A 250 -23.15 10.74 17.13
C ARG A 250 -22.43 11.82 16.33
N LEU A 251 -21.46 11.44 15.49
CA LEU A 251 -20.70 12.39 14.65
C LEU A 251 -21.60 13.14 13.67
N ARG A 252 -22.65 12.49 13.15
CA ARG A 252 -23.62 13.12 12.25
C ARG A 252 -24.38 14.30 12.87
N LYS A 253 -24.48 14.36 14.20
CA LYS A 253 -25.15 15.47 14.91
C LYS A 253 -24.30 16.74 14.96
N PHE A 254 -22.99 16.65 14.69
CA PHE A 254 -22.12 17.83 14.66
C PHE A 254 -22.22 18.56 13.32
N PRO A 255 -22.23 19.90 13.34
CA PRO A 255 -22.31 20.71 12.14
C PRO A 255 -21.12 20.43 11.21
N GLY A 256 -21.39 20.27 9.92
CA GLY A 256 -20.37 19.99 8.89
C GLY A 256 -20.03 18.50 8.70
N LEU A 257 -19.95 17.71 9.78
CA LEU A 257 -19.60 16.28 9.70
C LEU A 257 -20.67 15.43 8.99
N GLY A 258 -21.94 15.79 9.15
CA GLY A 258 -23.06 15.13 8.46
C GLY A 258 -23.07 15.25 6.94
N ARG A 259 -22.15 16.05 6.34
CA ARG A 259 -21.98 16.17 4.87
C ARG A 259 -20.95 15.19 4.30
N ILE A 260 -20.13 14.56 5.14
CA ILE A 260 -19.11 13.60 4.71
C ILE A 260 -19.82 12.26 4.40
N SER A 261 -19.70 11.73 3.19
CA SER A 261 -20.40 10.51 2.75
C SER A 261 -20.18 9.29 3.65
N LEU A 262 -18.98 9.16 4.22
CA LEU A 262 -18.68 8.15 5.23
C LEU A 262 -19.59 8.27 6.48
N ILE A 263 -19.83 9.49 6.96
CA ILE A 263 -20.61 9.77 8.18
C ILE A 263 -22.11 9.86 7.88
N SER A 264 -22.51 10.41 6.74
CA SER A 264 -23.92 10.53 6.35
C SER A 264 -24.54 9.19 5.95
N GLY A 265 -23.75 8.28 5.37
CA GLY A 265 -24.26 7.08 4.68
C GLY A 265 -24.99 7.41 3.38
N ARG A 266 -24.81 8.62 2.86
CA ARG A 266 -25.43 9.17 1.65
C ARG A 266 -24.39 9.78 0.74
#